data_AF-A0A521TFR9-F1
#
_entry.id   AF-A0A521TFR9-F1
#
_cell.length_a   1.000
_cell.length_b   1.000
_cell.length_c   1.000
_cell.angle_alpha   90.00
_cell.angle_beta   90.00
_cell.angle_gamma   90.00
#
_symmetry.space_group_name_H-M   'P 1'
#
loop_
_entity.id
_entity.type
_entity.pdbx_description
1 polymer ?
#
loop_
_entity_poly.entity_id
_entity_poly.type
_entity_poly.pdbx_seq_one_letter_code
_entity_poly.pdbx_strand_id
1 'polypeptide(L)'
;MAGRGLLSRIAAKDITRTRTENDVESIIEHLRGLLNTRQGECPAAMDFGVVDFTDLMHTFPEAIQTLQRSIRATILQYEPRLKNVIVQHVRDDEVLVLKFQITAQLASKTAKGAVRLETQLRAGGQISVR
;
A
#
# COMPACT_ATOMS: atom_id res chain seq x y z
N MET A 1 -4.96 16.04 44.93
CA MET A 1 -4.90 15.17 43.73
C MET A 1 -5.53 15.94 42.56
N ALA A 2 -4.71 16.67 41.81
CA ALA A 2 -5.19 17.62 40.80
C ALA A 2 -5.59 16.89 39.51
N GLY A 3 -6.80 17.20 39.03
CA GLY A 3 -7.38 16.62 37.83
C GLY A 3 -6.55 16.91 36.60
N ARG A 4 -6.19 15.85 35.88
CA ARG A 4 -5.65 15.92 34.52
C ARG A 4 -6.73 16.54 33.63
N GLY A 5 -6.57 17.84 33.34
CA GLY A 5 -7.57 18.67 32.66
C GLY A 5 -7.92 18.19 31.26
N LEU A 6 -9.16 18.49 30.85
CA LEU A 6 -9.75 18.18 29.55
C LEU A 6 -8.85 18.56 28.35
N LEU A 7 -8.02 19.59 28.51
CA LEU A 7 -7.07 20.08 27.51
C LEU A 7 -5.97 19.06 27.16
N SER A 8 -5.53 18.23 28.12
CA SER A 8 -4.54 17.17 27.87
C SER A 8 -5.07 16.09 26.91
N ARG A 9 -6.39 15.85 26.90
CA ARG A 9 -7.00 14.83 26.04
C ARG A 9 -7.14 15.30 24.59
N ILE A 10 -7.32 16.61 24.37
CA ILE A 10 -7.39 17.18 23.02
C ILE A 10 -6.00 17.17 22.39
N ALA A 11 -4.98 17.65 23.12
CA ALA A 11 -3.59 17.62 22.65
C ALA A 11 -3.11 16.19 22.34
N ALA A 12 -3.42 15.21 23.20
CA ALA A 12 -3.08 13.81 22.92
C ALA A 12 -3.78 13.27 21.67
N LYS A 13 -5.01 13.68 21.38
CA LYS A 13 -5.77 13.23 20.21
C LYS A 13 -5.25 13.86 18.92
N ASP A 14 -4.87 15.13 18.94
CA ASP A 14 -4.22 15.79 17.80
C ASP A 14 -2.84 15.19 17.51
N ILE A 15 -1.99 15.05 18.52
CA ILE A 15 -0.66 14.41 18.36
C ILE A 15 -0.80 13.00 17.79
N THR A 16 -1.81 12.24 18.23
CA THR A 16 -2.07 10.90 17.69
C THR A 16 -2.52 10.96 16.23
N ARG A 17 -3.44 11.89 15.89
CA ARG A 17 -3.93 12.09 14.50
C ARG A 17 -2.80 12.46 13.55
N THR A 18 -2.03 13.50 13.88
CA THR A 18 -0.91 13.98 13.06
C THR A 18 0.12 12.86 12.87
N ARG A 19 0.39 12.04 13.91
CA ARG A 19 1.31 10.92 13.79
C ARG A 19 0.78 9.80 12.88
N THR A 20 -0.51 9.49 12.93
CA THR A 20 -1.11 8.54 11.96
C THR A 20 -1.06 9.04 10.53
N GLU A 21 -1.29 10.33 10.30
CA GLU A 21 -1.20 10.93 8.95
C GLU A 21 0.23 10.80 8.41
N ASN A 22 1.23 11.10 9.23
CA ASN A 22 2.65 10.90 8.86
C ASN A 22 3.02 9.42 8.64
N ASP A 23 2.46 8.50 9.44
CA ASP A 23 2.68 7.06 9.29
C ASP A 23 2.09 6.55 7.97
N VAL A 24 0.88 7.00 7.61
CA VAL A 24 0.22 6.62 6.34
C VAL A 24 0.95 7.21 5.14
N GLU A 25 1.37 8.48 5.19
CA GLU A 25 2.15 9.11 4.12
C GLU A 25 3.47 8.37 3.88
N SER A 26 4.17 8.01 4.96
CA SER A 26 5.41 7.23 4.86
C SER A 26 5.19 5.87 4.22
N ILE A 27 4.06 5.22 4.52
CA ILE A 27 3.68 3.94 3.90
C ILE A 27 3.34 4.13 2.43
N ILE A 28 2.63 5.20 2.06
CA ILE A 28 2.31 5.52 0.66
C ILE A 28 3.59 5.71 -0.15
N GLU A 29 4.54 6.49 0.36
CA GLU A 29 5.82 6.72 -0.31
C GLU A 29 6.64 5.44 -0.42
N HIS A 30 6.67 4.62 0.62
CA HIS A 30 7.36 3.32 0.57
C HIS A 30 6.69 2.37 -0.43
N LEU A 31 5.35 2.31 -0.46
CA LEU A 31 4.61 1.54 -1.46
C LEU A 31 4.82 2.06 -2.88
N ARG A 32 4.90 3.38 -3.10
CA ARG A 32 5.26 3.92 -4.41
C ARG A 32 6.62 3.42 -4.86
N GLY A 33 7.64 3.49 -3.99
CA GLY A 33 8.97 2.98 -4.32
C GLY A 33 8.95 1.48 -4.62
N LEU A 34 8.30 0.71 -3.75
CA LEU A 34 8.24 -0.74 -3.82
C LEU A 34 7.45 -1.27 -5.03
N LEU A 35 6.31 -0.64 -5.34
CA LEU A 35 5.48 -1.03 -6.49
C LEU A 35 6.10 -0.58 -7.83
N ASN A 36 6.80 0.55 -7.87
CA ASN A 36 7.54 0.98 -9.07
C ASN A 36 8.90 0.27 -9.22
N THR A 37 9.30 -0.58 -8.26
CA THR A 37 10.51 -1.40 -8.39
C THR A 37 10.16 -2.73 -9.07
N ARG A 38 10.92 -3.08 -10.11
CA ARG A 38 10.75 -4.34 -10.84
C ARG A 38 11.30 -5.52 -10.04
N GLN A 39 10.52 -6.60 -9.98
CA GLN A 39 10.95 -7.84 -9.35
C GLN A 39 12.23 -8.37 -10.04
N GLY A 40 13.31 -8.57 -9.27
CA GLY A 40 14.60 -9.04 -9.77
C GLY A 40 15.69 -7.97 -9.95
N GLU A 41 15.37 -6.67 -9.79
CA GLU A 41 16.40 -5.63 -9.80
C GLU A 41 17.21 -5.53 -8.49
N CYS A 42 16.76 -6.19 -7.42
CA CYS A 42 17.50 -6.25 -6.17
C CYS A 42 18.27 -7.59 -6.06
N PRO A 43 19.62 -7.58 -6.11
CA PRO A 43 20.43 -8.80 -5.97
C PRO A 43 20.28 -9.48 -4.61
N ALA A 44 19.81 -8.74 -3.60
CA ALA A 44 19.64 -9.23 -2.23
C ALA A 44 18.28 -9.91 -1.98
N ALA A 45 17.29 -9.69 -2.85
CA ALA A 45 15.98 -10.31 -2.74
C ALA A 45 15.30 -10.40 -4.12
N MET A 46 15.27 -11.60 -4.68
CA MET A 46 14.62 -11.91 -5.96
C MET A 46 13.10 -11.69 -5.94
N ASP A 47 12.51 -11.57 -4.74
CA ASP A 47 11.09 -11.28 -4.52
C ASP A 47 10.81 -9.78 -4.27
N PHE A 48 11.84 -8.92 -4.34
CA PHE A 48 11.70 -7.49 -4.12
C PHE A 48 11.18 -6.79 -5.37
N GLY A 49 9.96 -6.27 -5.29
CA GLY A 49 9.29 -5.54 -6.36
C GLY A 49 7.96 -6.18 -6.75
N VAL A 50 7.38 -5.69 -7.84
CA VAL A 50 6.20 -6.28 -8.47
C VAL A 50 6.62 -6.83 -9.83
N VAL A 51 6.02 -7.96 -10.22
CA VAL A 51 6.20 -8.53 -11.56
C VAL A 51 5.89 -7.44 -12.60
N ASP A 52 6.72 -7.35 -13.65
CA ASP A 52 6.50 -6.36 -14.70
C ASP A 52 5.12 -6.57 -15.34
N PHE A 53 4.33 -5.50 -15.28
CA PHE A 53 3.01 -5.48 -15.88
C PHE A 53 3.07 -5.71 -17.38
N THR A 54 4.06 -5.13 -18.06
CA THR A 54 4.20 -5.23 -19.51
C THR A 54 4.39 -6.68 -19.95
N ASP A 55 5.09 -7.49 -19.15
CA ASP A 55 5.27 -8.92 -19.43
C ASP A 55 3.99 -9.73 -19.19
N LEU A 56 3.18 -9.33 -18.21
CA LEU A 56 1.93 -10.00 -17.88
C LEU A 56 0.74 -9.57 -18.75
N MET A 57 0.86 -8.48 -19.52
CA MET A 57 -0.21 -8.00 -20.41
C MET A 57 -0.68 -9.06 -21.43
N HIS A 58 0.17 -10.03 -21.78
CA HIS A 58 -0.18 -11.08 -22.73
C HIS A 58 -1.04 -12.20 -22.13
N THR A 59 -1.17 -12.25 -20.80
CA THR A 59 -1.84 -13.34 -20.06
C THR A 59 -3.11 -12.84 -19.34
N PHE A 60 -3.72 -11.75 -19.80
CA PHE A 60 -5.03 -11.35 -19.27
C PHE A 60 -6.10 -12.41 -19.55
N PRO A 61 -7.02 -12.67 -18.59
CA PRO A 61 -7.21 -11.97 -17.31
C PRO A 61 -6.40 -12.54 -16.13
N GLU A 62 -5.68 -13.64 -16.30
CA GLU A 62 -4.95 -14.34 -15.23
C GLU A 62 -3.84 -13.47 -14.62
N ALA A 63 -3.21 -12.63 -15.45
CA ALA A 63 -2.27 -11.60 -15.08
C ALA A 63 -2.70 -10.74 -13.88
N ILE A 64 -3.98 -10.36 -13.81
CA ILE A 64 -4.54 -9.53 -12.73
C ILE A 64 -4.43 -10.26 -11.40
N GLN A 65 -4.77 -11.55 -11.38
CA GLN A 65 -4.68 -12.35 -10.17
C GLN A 65 -3.23 -12.55 -9.72
N THR A 66 -2.33 -12.79 -10.67
CA THR A 66 -0.90 -12.92 -10.38
C THR A 66 -0.34 -11.64 -9.79
N LEU A 67 -0.64 -10.49 -10.40
CA LEU A 67 -0.24 -9.18 -9.90
C LEU A 67 -0.80 -8.91 -8.49
N GLN A 68 -2.08 -9.20 -8.28
CA GLN A 68 -2.73 -9.04 -6.97
C GLN A 68 -2.04 -9.87 -5.88
N ARG A 69 -1.66 -11.11 -6.18
CA ARG A 69 -0.94 -11.99 -5.24
C ARG A 69 0.49 -11.50 -4.99
N SER A 70 1.20 -11.10 -6.04
CA SER A 70 2.55 -10.53 -5.95
C SER A 70 2.55 -9.28 -5.09
N ILE A 71 1.73 -8.26 -5.43
CA ILE A 71 1.57 -7.03 -4.64
C ILE A 71 1.27 -7.36 -3.17
N ARG A 72 0.32 -8.26 -2.91
CA ARG A 72 -0.02 -8.65 -1.54
C ARG A 72 1.15 -9.27 -0.79
N ALA A 73 1.89 -10.18 -1.41
CA ALA A 73 3.04 -10.84 -0.81
C ALA A 73 4.16 -9.84 -0.52
N THR A 74 4.49 -8.99 -1.49
CA THR A 74 5.52 -7.96 -1.36
C THR A 74 5.16 -6.98 -0.24
N ILE A 75 3.91 -6.51 -0.15
CA ILE A 75 3.48 -5.62 0.95
C ILE A 75 3.58 -6.31 2.30
N LEU A 76 3.14 -7.57 2.43
CA LEU A 76 3.22 -8.30 3.69
C LEU A 76 4.67 -8.55 4.14
N GLN A 77 5.59 -8.69 3.20
CA GLN A 77 7.01 -8.96 3.45
C GLN A 77 7.79 -7.70 3.81
N TYR A 78 7.56 -6.59 3.09
CA TYR A 78 8.35 -5.37 3.21
C TYR A 78 7.67 -4.27 4.03
N GLU A 79 6.36 -4.34 4.25
CA GLU A 79 5.61 -3.41 5.10
C GLU A 79 4.98 -4.11 6.32
N PRO A 80 5.80 -4.47 7.35
CA PRO A 80 5.30 -5.17 8.54
C PRO A 80 4.33 -4.32 9.38
N ARG A 81 4.27 -3.00 9.15
CA ARG A 81 3.34 -2.06 9.78
C ARG A 81 1.91 -2.27 9.30
N LEU A 82 1.73 -2.81 8.08
CA LEU A 82 0.44 -3.19 7.53
C LEU A 82 0.13 -4.65 7.84
N LYS A 83 -1.06 -4.90 8.39
CA LYS A 83 -1.62 -6.22 8.66
C LYS A 83 -2.93 -6.38 7.89
N ASN A 84 -3.37 -7.61 7.68
CA ASN A 84 -4.64 -7.90 6.99
C ASN A 84 -4.74 -7.18 5.62
N VAL A 85 -3.66 -7.24 4.83
CA VAL A 85 -3.61 -6.64 3.49
C VAL A 85 -4.51 -7.43 2.54
N ILE A 86 -5.46 -6.72 1.94
CA ILE A 86 -6.40 -7.19 0.93
C ILE A 86 -6.19 -6.31 -0.30
N VAL A 87 -5.82 -6.92 -1.42
CA VAL A 87 -5.68 -6.24 -2.71
C VAL A 87 -6.86 -6.70 -3.57
N GLN A 88 -7.59 -5.77 -4.17
CA GLN A 88 -8.72 -6.04 -5.05
C GLN A 88 -8.54 -5.27 -6.35
N HIS A 89 -8.68 -5.95 -7.48
CA HIS A 89 -8.76 -5.26 -8.75
C HIS A 89 -10.12 -4.60 -8.92
N VAL A 90 -10.12 -3.29 -9.21
CA VAL A 90 -11.31 -2.52 -9.58
C VAL A 90 -11.28 -2.40 -11.09
N ARG A 91 -12.28 -3.00 -11.75
CA ARG A 91 -12.47 -2.82 -13.18
C ARG A 91 -12.88 -1.38 -13.42
N ASP A 92 -12.16 -0.72 -14.30
CA ASP A 92 -12.48 0.61 -14.78
C ASP A 92 -12.73 0.55 -16.28
N ASP A 93 -13.44 1.55 -16.82
CA ASP A 93 -13.72 1.66 -18.26
C ASP A 93 -12.47 2.13 -19.04
N GLU A 94 -11.44 2.60 -18.33
CA GLU A 94 -10.13 2.93 -18.91
C GLU A 94 -9.32 1.68 -19.29
N VAL A 95 -9.39 1.29 -20.57
CA VAL A 95 -8.70 0.11 -21.14
C VAL A 95 -7.17 0.07 -20.88
N LEU A 96 -6.55 1.22 -20.66
CA LEU A 96 -5.09 1.36 -20.49
C LEU A 96 -4.64 1.57 -19.04
N VAL A 97 -5.57 1.52 -18.08
CA VAL A 97 -5.28 1.74 -16.66
C VAL A 97 -5.89 0.64 -15.81
N LEU A 98 -5.04 -0.11 -15.10
CA LEU A 98 -5.51 -1.03 -14.07
C LEU A 98 -5.61 -0.31 -12.74
N LYS A 99 -6.79 -0.37 -12.12
CA LYS A 99 -7.00 0.12 -10.76
C LYS A 99 -7.00 -1.04 -9.79
N PHE A 100 -6.25 -0.92 -8.71
CA PHE A 100 -6.27 -1.86 -7.59
C PHE A 100 -6.50 -1.10 -6.30
N GLN A 101 -7.42 -1.59 -5.51
CA GLN A 101 -7.70 -1.09 -4.18
C GLN A 101 -6.99 -1.97 -3.16
N ILE A 102 -6.14 -1.36 -2.35
CA ILE A 102 -5.39 -2.02 -1.28
C ILE A 102 -6.00 -1.59 0.04
N THR A 103 -6.56 -2.52 0.78
CA THR A 103 -7.11 -2.29 2.12
C THR A 103 -6.26 -3.04 3.12
N ALA A 104 -5.76 -2.34 4.14
CA ALA A 104 -4.91 -2.92 5.17
C ALA A 104 -5.25 -2.32 6.53
N GLN A 105 -4.80 -2.97 7.60
CA GLN A 105 -4.91 -2.49 8.96
C GLN A 105 -3.54 -2.07 9.46
N LEU A 106 -3.42 -0.83 9.93
CA LEU A 106 -2.22 -0.33 10.56
C LEU A 106 -2.08 -0.95 11.94
N ALA A 107 -1.03 -1.75 12.14
CA ALA A 107 -0.72 -2.42 13.41
C ALA A 107 0.35 -1.66 14.21
N SER A 108 0.26 -0.33 14.22
CA SER A 108 1.17 0.51 15.02
C SER A 108 0.80 0.43 16.50
N LYS A 109 1.78 0.37 17.40
CA LYS A 109 1.58 0.31 18.86
C LYS A 109 0.79 1.50 19.41
N THR A 110 0.76 2.61 18.67
CA THR A 110 0.16 3.89 19.07
C THR A 110 -1.16 4.20 18.38
N ALA A 111 -1.50 3.52 17.28
CA ALA A 111 -2.72 3.78 16.52
C ALA A 111 -3.20 2.53 15.77
N LYS A 112 -4.48 2.19 15.98
CA LYS A 112 -5.18 1.15 15.23
C LYS A 112 -6.14 1.83 14.27
N GLY A 113 -5.95 1.62 12.97
CA GLY A 113 -6.81 2.17 11.92
C GLY A 113 -6.74 1.32 10.66
N ALA A 114 -7.86 1.25 9.93
CA ALA A 114 -7.85 0.69 8.59
C ALA A 114 -7.36 1.77 7.61
N VAL A 115 -6.41 1.42 6.76
CA VAL A 115 -5.89 2.25 5.68
C VAL A 115 -6.40 1.66 4.38
N ARG A 116 -7.01 2.51 3.56
CA ARG A 116 -7.44 2.17 2.22
C ARG A 116 -6.64 3.04 1.25
N LEU A 117 -6.01 2.38 0.30
CA LEU A 117 -5.12 2.96 -0.69
C LEU A 117 -5.65 2.56 -2.06
N GLU A 118 -5.57 3.47 -3.00
CA GLU A 118 -5.94 3.23 -4.38
C GLU A 118 -4.70 3.34 -5.25
N THR A 119 -4.42 2.26 -5.98
CA THR A 119 -3.26 2.15 -6.85
C THR A 119 -3.72 2.07 -8.28
N GLN A 120 -3.09 2.87 -9.14
CA GLN A 120 -3.39 2.93 -10.57
C GLN A 120 -2.12 2.63 -11.33
N LEU A 121 -2.17 1.58 -12.12
CA LEU A 121 -1.09 1.12 -12.97
C LEU A 121 -1.43 1.46 -14.41
N ARG A 122 -0.61 2.30 -15.03
CA ARG A 122 -0.76 2.67 -16.44
C ARG A 122 0.02 1.70 -17.33
N ALA A 123 -0.39 1.56 -18.58
CA ALA A 123 0.31 0.75 -19.59
C ALA A 123 1.81 1.07 -19.79
N GLY A 124 2.29 2.23 -19.31
CA GLY A 124 3.71 2.60 -19.28
C GLY A 124 4.51 2.04 -18.11
N GLY A 125 3.95 1.13 -17.30
CA GLY A 125 4.63 0.51 -16.15
C GLY A 125 4.67 1.39 -14.89
N GLN A 126 4.13 2.61 -14.95
CA GLN A 126 4.10 3.52 -13.81
C GLN A 126 2.91 3.21 -12.89
N ILE A 127 3.21 2.98 -11.61
CA ILE A 127 2.21 2.79 -10.55
C ILE A 127 2.09 4.06 -9.72
N SER A 128 0.89 4.64 -9.71
CA SER A 128 0.51 5.74 -8.84
C SER A 128 -0.27 5.21 -7.64
N VAL A 129 0.18 5.52 -6.42
CA VAL A 129 -0.55 5.22 -5.16
C VAL A 129 -1.18 6.52 -4.64
N ARG A 130 -2.46 6.47 -4.27
CA ARG A 130 -3.24 7.55 -3.65
C ARG A 130 -3.94 7.07 -2.39
#